data_AF-A0AAV0WQI0-F1
#
_entry.id   AF-A0AAV0WQI0-F1
#
_cell.length_a   1.000
_cell.length_b   1.000
_cell.length_c   1.000
_cell.angle_alpha   90.00
_cell.angle_beta   90.00
_cell.angle_gamma   90.00
#
_symmetry.space_group_name_H-M   'P 1'
#
loop_
_entity.id
_entity.type
_entity.pdbx_description
1 polymer ?
#
loop_
_entity_poly.entity_id
_entity_poly.type
_entity_poly.pdbx_seq_one_letter_code
_entity_poly.pdbx_strand_id
1 'polypeptide(L)'
;MLEPADVQISRWAIKHKITNAATSDLLNILKCCYDSTLPADARTLMKTDLSHTTIPLQNILPGKYYHFGIGNGIKNNYKGNSENHILKLAFGIDGLPLTKSSSSAF
;
A
#
# COMPACT_ATOMS: atom_id res chain seq x y z
N MET A 1 -20.19 -16.40 -14.32
CA MET A 1 -19.04 -15.65 -14.88
C MET A 1 -17.81 -16.16 -14.18
N LEU A 2 -16.79 -16.64 -14.91
CA LEU A 2 -15.56 -17.15 -14.30
C LEU A 2 -14.77 -15.97 -13.70
N GLU A 3 -14.23 -16.14 -12.50
CA GLU A 3 -13.38 -15.12 -11.86
C GLU A 3 -12.07 -14.92 -12.64
N PRO A 4 -11.58 -13.68 -12.81
CA PRO A 4 -10.33 -13.39 -13.50
C PRO A 4 -9.11 -14.12 -12.89
N ALA A 5 -8.15 -14.51 -13.73
CA ALA A 5 -6.98 -15.29 -13.29
C ALA A 5 -6.10 -14.51 -12.29
N ASP A 6 -5.96 -13.21 -12.48
CA ASP A 6 -5.23 -12.30 -11.59
C ASP A 6 -5.82 -12.28 -10.16
N VAL A 7 -7.16 -12.24 -10.05
CA VAL A 7 -7.85 -12.27 -8.75
C VAL A 7 -7.63 -13.61 -8.03
N GLN A 8 -7.66 -14.72 -8.78
CA GLN A 8 -7.43 -16.05 -8.22
C GLN A 8 -5.99 -16.24 -7.74
N ILE A 9 -5.01 -15.82 -8.54
CA ILE A 9 -3.58 -15.88 -8.19
C ILE A 9 -3.29 -14.99 -6.97
N SER A 10 -3.89 -13.79 -6.92
CA SER A 10 -3.75 -12.87 -5.80
C SER A 10 -4.25 -13.50 -4.48
N ARG A 11 -5.47 -14.07 -4.50
CA ARG A 11 -6.02 -14.79 -3.33
C ARG A 11 -5.17 -15.98 -2.91
N TRP A 12 -4.67 -16.76 -3.87
CA TRP A 12 -3.78 -17.89 -3.59
C TRP A 12 -2.49 -17.42 -2.88
N ALA A 13 -1.82 -16.40 -3.42
CA ALA A 13 -0.58 -15.89 -2.85
C ALA A 13 -0.79 -15.36 -1.41
N ILE A 14 -1.89 -14.64 -1.15
CA ILE A 14 -2.25 -14.18 0.20
C ILE A 14 -2.52 -15.36 1.14
N LYS A 15 -3.39 -16.29 0.73
CA LYS A 15 -3.80 -17.46 1.52
C LYS A 15 -2.60 -18.30 1.95
N HIS A 16 -1.64 -18.47 1.05
CA HIS A 16 -0.46 -19.31 1.27
C HIS A 16 0.77 -18.52 1.73
N LYS A 17 0.64 -17.20 1.96
CA LYS A 17 1.72 -16.32 2.42
C LYS A 17 2.96 -16.39 1.52
N ILE A 18 2.73 -16.46 0.21
CA ILE A 18 3.80 -16.53 -0.78
C ILE A 18 4.50 -15.16 -0.85
N THR A 19 5.83 -15.18 -1.01
CA THR A 19 6.60 -13.94 -1.13
C THR A 19 6.29 -13.22 -2.44
N ASN A 20 6.44 -11.90 -2.44
CA ASN A 20 6.28 -11.10 -3.67
C ASN A 20 7.29 -11.54 -4.76
N ALA A 21 8.51 -11.92 -4.39
CA ALA A 21 9.51 -12.41 -5.34
C ALA A 21 9.05 -13.70 -6.04
N ALA A 22 8.68 -14.72 -5.27
CA ALA A 22 8.18 -15.98 -5.83
C ALA A 22 6.89 -15.80 -6.65
N THR A 23 6.03 -14.87 -6.24
CA THR A 23 4.81 -14.54 -6.98
C THR A 23 5.14 -13.87 -8.31
N SER A 24 6.09 -12.92 -8.34
CA SER A 24 6.55 -12.30 -9.60
C SER A 24 7.22 -13.31 -10.54
N ASP A 25 8.04 -14.22 -10.03
CA ASP A 25 8.67 -15.27 -10.84
C ASP A 25 7.61 -16.18 -11.51
N LEU A 26 6.60 -16.61 -10.73
CA LEU A 26 5.48 -17.38 -11.25
C LEU A 26 4.68 -16.59 -12.29
N LEU A 27 4.38 -15.31 -12.01
CA LEU A 27 3.65 -14.45 -12.94
C LEU A 27 4.37 -14.30 -14.28
N ASN A 28 5.70 -14.20 -14.28
CA ASN A 28 6.47 -14.13 -15.52
C ASN A 28 6.34 -15.41 -16.35
N ILE A 29 6.35 -16.59 -15.70
CA ILE A 29 6.12 -17.88 -16.37
C ILE A 29 4.70 -17.91 -16.96
N LEU A 30 3.69 -17.58 -16.14
CA LEU A 30 2.29 -17.62 -16.57
C LEU A 30 2.01 -16.64 -17.71
N LYS A 31 2.60 -15.45 -17.62
CA LYS A 31 2.48 -14.41 -18.64
C LYS A 31 3.07 -14.84 -19.98
N CYS A 32 4.23 -15.50 -19.94
CA CYS A 32 4.93 -15.95 -21.15
C CYS A 32 4.21 -17.15 -21.80
N CYS A 33 3.73 -18.09 -21.00
CA CYS A 33 3.26 -19.37 -21.50
C CYS A 33 1.73 -19.45 -21.73
N TYR A 34 0.93 -18.62 -21.06
CA TYR A 34 -0.53 -18.79 -21.03
C TYR A 34 -1.32 -17.51 -21.27
N ASP A 35 -0.99 -16.41 -20.58
CA ASP A 35 -1.80 -15.19 -20.64
C ASP A 35 -0.96 -13.91 -20.54
N SER A 36 -0.73 -13.27 -21.70
CA SER A 36 0.06 -12.06 -21.80
C SER A 36 -0.54 -10.83 -21.10
N THR A 37 -1.81 -10.89 -20.69
CA THR A 37 -2.48 -9.81 -19.96
C THR A 37 -2.13 -9.78 -18.48
N LEU A 38 -1.56 -10.88 -17.95
CA LEU A 38 -1.14 -10.94 -16.56
C LEU A 38 -0.04 -9.91 -16.24
N PRO A 39 -0.05 -9.35 -15.02
CA PRO A 39 1.01 -8.47 -14.56
C PRO A 39 2.30 -9.28 -14.35
N ALA A 40 3.45 -8.65 -14.57
CA ALA A 40 4.76 -9.28 -14.36
C ALA A 40 5.26 -9.19 -12.90
N ASP A 41 4.64 -8.33 -12.09
CA ASP A 41 5.08 -8.03 -10.73
C ASP A 41 3.92 -8.23 -9.74
N ALA A 42 4.21 -8.94 -8.65
CA ALA A 42 3.25 -9.24 -7.59
C ALA A 42 2.59 -7.99 -6.98
N ARG A 43 3.27 -6.84 -6.92
CA ARG A 43 2.66 -5.59 -6.44
C ARG A 43 1.61 -5.09 -7.42
N THR A 44 1.80 -5.29 -8.72
CA THR A 44 0.81 -4.94 -9.74
C THR A 44 -0.40 -5.88 -9.67
N LEU A 45 -0.17 -7.17 -9.44
CA LEU A 45 -1.22 -8.15 -9.16
C LEU A 45 -2.05 -7.79 -7.92
N MET A 46 -1.36 -7.34 -6.87
CA MET A 46 -1.94 -7.00 -5.57
C MET A 46 -2.40 -5.55 -5.47
N LYS A 47 -2.35 -4.78 -6.57
CA LYS A 47 -2.66 -3.34 -6.53
C LYS A 47 -4.06 -3.15 -5.97
N THR A 48 -4.12 -2.50 -4.82
CA THR A 48 -5.30 -1.73 -4.43
C THR A 48 -5.51 -0.69 -5.51
N ASP A 49 -6.71 -0.63 -6.09
CA ASP A 49 -6.99 0.27 -7.19
C ASP A 49 -6.89 1.74 -6.75
N LEU A 50 -5.74 2.36 -7.01
CA LEU A 50 -5.47 3.77 -6.71
C LEU A 50 -5.83 4.67 -7.89
N SER A 51 -6.14 4.10 -9.06
CA SER A 51 -6.39 4.87 -10.29
C SER A 51 -7.66 5.72 -10.18
N HIS A 52 -8.62 5.27 -9.38
CA HIS A 52 -9.85 6.00 -9.04
C HIS A 52 -9.78 6.74 -7.70
N THR A 53 -8.63 6.71 -7.02
CA THR A 53 -8.47 7.42 -5.75
C THR A 53 -8.00 8.85 -6.03
N THR A 54 -8.94 9.79 -6.10
CA THR A 54 -8.61 11.21 -5.97
C THR A 54 -7.91 11.40 -4.63
N ILE A 55 -6.60 11.66 -4.65
CA ILE A 55 -5.84 11.99 -3.45
C ILE A 55 -6.30 13.39 -3.02
N PRO A 56 -6.99 13.58 -1.87
CA PRO A 56 -7.42 14.90 -1.39
C PRO A 56 -6.23 15.78 -0.97
N LEU A 57 -5.45 16.21 -1.95
CA LEU A 57 -4.31 17.09 -1.80
C LEU A 57 -4.82 18.52 -1.64
N GLN A 58 -4.44 19.17 -0.55
CA GLN A 58 -4.81 20.56 -0.28
C GLN A 58 -3.67 21.47 -0.70
N ASN A 59 -3.98 22.56 -1.41
CA ASN A 59 -3.01 23.62 -1.67
C ASN A 59 -2.89 24.47 -0.39
N ILE A 60 -1.75 24.39 0.28
CA ILE A 60 -1.45 25.16 1.48
C ILE A 60 -0.11 25.86 1.22
N LEU A 61 -0.15 27.18 1.00
CA LEU A 61 1.06 27.96 0.70
C LEU A 61 2.15 27.74 1.78
N PRO A 62 3.42 27.56 1.38
CA PRO A 62 3.97 27.64 0.02
C PRO A 62 3.89 26.34 -0.81
N GLY A 63 3.19 25.30 -0.35
CA GLY A 63 3.23 23.96 -0.96
C GLY A 63 1.88 23.24 -0.99
N LYS A 64 1.97 21.91 -0.85
CA LYS A 64 0.85 20.98 -0.95
C LYS A 64 0.83 20.10 0.30
N TYR A 65 -0.36 19.86 0.81
CA TYR A 65 -0.58 19.08 2.02
C TYR A 65 -1.46 17.87 1.73
N TYR A 66 -1.12 16.74 2.32
CA TYR A 66 -1.93 15.55 2.31
C TYR A 66 -2.04 14.97 3.71
N HIS A 67 -3.26 14.77 4.20
CA HIS A 67 -3.50 14.17 5.50
C HIS A 67 -3.77 12.68 5.36
N PHE A 68 -2.81 11.85 5.76
CA PHE A 68 -2.98 10.39 5.76
C PHE A 68 -4.01 9.90 6.79
N GLY A 69 -4.35 10.72 7.80
CA GLY A 69 -5.21 10.32 8.90
C GLY A 69 -4.50 9.40 9.89
N ILE A 70 -4.78 9.58 11.18
CA ILE A 70 -4.24 8.71 12.25
C ILE A 70 -5.32 7.81 12.88
N GLY A 71 -6.60 8.06 12.57
CA GLY A 71 -7.73 7.40 13.24
C GLY A 71 -7.73 5.88 13.08
N ASN A 72 -7.49 5.36 11.88
CA ASN A 72 -7.43 3.91 11.65
C ASN A 72 -6.21 3.28 12.35
N GLY A 73 -5.07 3.98 12.34
CA GLY A 73 -3.88 3.55 13.07
C GLY A 73 -4.14 3.41 14.57
N ILE A 74 -4.82 4.41 15.15
CA ILE A 74 -5.23 4.37 16.56
C ILE A 74 -6.19 3.21 16.80
N LYS A 75 -7.28 3.07 16.04
CA LYS A 75 -8.28 1.99 16.22
C LYS A 75 -7.68 0.60 16.13
N ASN A 76 -6.72 0.40 15.22
CA ASN A 76 -6.13 -0.92 14.99
C ASN A 76 -5.07 -1.29 16.03
N ASN A 77 -4.38 -0.30 16.62
CA ASN A 77 -3.24 -0.53 17.53
C ASN A 77 -3.59 -0.27 19.00
N TYR A 78 -4.58 0.57 19.28
CA TYR A 78 -5.01 0.87 20.63
C TYR A 78 -5.92 -0.25 21.15
N LYS A 79 -5.36 -1.11 22.00
CA LYS A 79 -6.09 -2.19 22.68
C LYS A 79 -6.43 -1.86 24.14
N GLY A 80 -6.27 -0.59 24.54
CA GLY A 80 -6.48 -0.16 25.91
C GLY A 80 -7.96 -0.21 26.29
N ASN A 81 -8.26 -0.79 27.46
CA ASN A 81 -9.56 -0.60 28.11
C ASN A 81 -9.43 0.65 28.96
N SER A 82 -10.03 1.76 28.54
CA SER A 82 -9.70 3.06 29.12
C SER A 82 -10.89 3.66 29.86
N GLU A 83 -10.88 3.49 31.18
CA GLU A 83 -11.66 4.32 32.13
C GLU A 83 -11.28 5.81 32.01
N ASN A 84 -10.12 6.11 31.40
CA ASN A 84 -9.68 7.45 31.03
C ASN A 84 -9.95 7.74 29.55
N HIS A 85 -10.85 8.67 29.28
CA HIS A 85 -11.22 9.11 27.92
C HIS A 85 -10.18 10.05 27.25
N ILE A 86 -8.94 10.09 27.75
CA ILE A 86 -7.89 11.00 27.26
C ILE A 86 -6.82 10.22 26.50
N LEU A 87 -6.68 10.50 25.21
CA LEU A 87 -5.60 9.97 24.36
C LEU A 87 -4.50 11.03 24.20
N LYS A 88 -3.30 10.74 24.73
CA LYS A 88 -2.12 11.60 24.53
C LYS A 88 -1.37 11.14 23.28
N LEU A 89 -1.11 12.07 22.36
CA LEU A 89 -0.41 11.81 21.11
C LEU A 89 0.97 12.46 21.13
N ALA A 90 1.99 11.73 20.68
CA ALA A 90 3.33 12.24 20.45
C ALA A 90 3.59 12.25 18.93
N PHE A 91 3.97 13.42 18.40
CA PHE A 91 4.23 13.59 16.98
C PHE A 91 5.72 13.80 16.75
N GLY A 92 6.33 12.93 15.93
CA GLY A 92 7.65 13.16 15.37
C GLY A 92 7.52 13.84 14.01
N ILE A 93 8.33 14.86 13.77
CA ILE A 93 8.48 15.46 12.44
C ILE A 93 9.82 14.96 11.92
N ASP A 94 9.75 14.07 10.95
CA ASP A 94 10.93 13.52 10.27
C ASP A 94 10.85 13.83 8.77
N GLY A 95 12.02 14.05 8.18
CA GLY A 95 12.15 14.34 6.77
C GLY A 95 12.11 13.07 5.94
N LEU A 96 11.35 13.10 4.86
CA LEU A 96 11.44 12.04 3.85
C LEU A 96 12.54 12.41 2.84
N PRO A 97 13.47 11.49 2.51
CA PRO A 97 14.47 11.73 1.48
C PRO A 97 13.77 12.04 0.14
N LEU A 98 14.15 13.15 -0.49
CA LEU A 98 13.58 13.57 -1.77
C LEU A 98 13.96 12.61 -2.90
N THR A 99 15.20 12.13 -2.87
CA THR A 99 15.75 11.20 -3.86
C THR A 99 16.74 10.26 -3.19
N LYS A 100 16.86 9.03 -3.71
CA LYS A 100 17.84 8.04 -3.21
C LYS A 100 19.30 8.49 -3.37
N SER A 101 19.57 9.50 -4.20
CA SER A 101 20.91 9.94 -4.59
C SER A 101 21.30 11.30 -4.01
N SER A 102 20.48 11.92 -3.15
CA SER A 102 20.84 13.17 -2.48
C SER A 102 20.56 13.11 -0.99
N SER A 103 21.33 13.87 -0.21
CA SER A 103 21.10 14.04 1.24
C SER A 103 20.01 15.07 1.56
N SER A 104 19.24 15.52 0.55
CA SER A 104 18.17 16.49 0.76
C SER A 104 16.89 15.78 1.21
N ALA A 105 16.38 16.20 2.36
CA ALA A 105 15.12 15.76 2.94
C ALA A 105 14.22 16.98 3.19
N PHE A 106 12.91 16.76 3.27
CA PHE A 106 11.95 17.75 3.76
C PHE A 106 12.08 17.98 5.27
#